data_AF-A0A0B3A8Q3-F1
#
_entry.id   AF-A0A0B3A8Q3-F1
#
_cell.length_a   1.000
_cell.length_b   1.000
_cell.length_c   1.000
_cell.angle_alpha   90.00
_cell.angle_beta   90.00
_cell.angle_gamma   90.00
#
_symmetry.space_group_name_H-M   'P 1'
#
loop_
_entity.id
_entity.type
_entity.pdbx_description
1 polymer ?
#
loop_
_entity_poly.entity_id
_entity_poly.type
_entity_poly.pdbx_seq_one_letter_code
_entity_poly.pdbx_strand_id
1 'polypeptide(L)'
;MYKGINPEPNYKKFQRICMDMLERHITYLLKADSKQAIEGKELMTIKIIIRNGYTQGLLIEHEELKSTVTLIYIRISGEFLVGRIYSLMSYNLHPDSAFIFKSFAHEIQHYIDHVRGIYKKEYAMKDKIEGFMKLYPGTWLGSVSTIYIIFCNLYSEGLATFVEGRNAARIIIDLRHISKLLKLLDKISVTADHEEAEKIYDDRFCPSQFSGEYYLGHLMCCTISLAILSRKNKFQTVSVAYPEHRKIPVFELSQYIKKHKRVELEQFDSATYIEGYQFLTKINHFRKFIRAYDDACTELHITPPVKFLSYEEFDRLKKQAIGYFDRYEEKLAS
;
A
#
# COMPACT_ATOMS: atom_id res chain seq x y z
N MET A 1 -43.04 4.58 -17.72
CA MET A 1 -43.41 3.23 -17.23
C MET A 1 -42.52 2.22 -17.97
N TYR A 2 -41.34 1.90 -17.43
CA TYR A 2 -40.43 0.93 -18.07
C TYR A 2 -40.96 -0.49 -17.80
N LYS A 3 -41.75 -1.00 -18.74
CA LYS A 3 -42.09 -2.42 -18.80
C LYS A 3 -40.97 -3.17 -19.51
N GLY A 4 -40.48 -4.24 -18.89
CA GLY A 4 -40.01 -5.40 -19.67
C GLY A 4 -38.52 -5.72 -19.72
N ILE A 5 -37.72 -5.37 -18.72
CA ILE A 5 -36.46 -6.11 -18.47
C ILE A 5 -36.55 -6.59 -17.03
N ASN A 6 -36.79 -7.88 -16.84
CA ASN A 6 -36.66 -8.54 -15.55
C ASN A 6 -35.19 -8.95 -15.43
N PRO A 7 -34.30 -8.18 -14.77
CA PRO A 7 -32.91 -8.54 -14.65
C PRO A 7 -32.80 -9.35 -13.37
N GLU A 8 -33.24 -10.61 -13.41
CA GLU A 8 -32.67 -11.61 -12.53
C GLU A 8 -31.60 -12.36 -13.34
N PRO A 9 -30.34 -11.88 -13.38
CA PRO A 9 -29.22 -12.78 -13.62
C PRO A 9 -29.28 -13.83 -12.51
N ASN A 10 -29.60 -15.07 -12.90
CA ASN A 10 -29.49 -16.24 -12.04
C ASN A 10 -28.17 -16.13 -11.25
N TYR A 11 -28.24 -16.04 -9.93
CA TYR A 11 -27.09 -15.86 -9.05
C TYR A 11 -25.98 -16.89 -9.33
N LYS A 12 -26.34 -18.11 -9.76
CA LYS A 12 -25.38 -19.14 -10.20
C LYS A 12 -24.63 -18.74 -11.48
N LYS A 13 -25.28 -18.07 -12.42
CA LYS A 13 -24.65 -17.51 -13.64
C LYS A 13 -23.68 -16.38 -13.28
N PHE A 14 -24.07 -15.49 -12.37
CA PHE A 14 -23.19 -14.44 -11.83
C PHE A 14 -21.96 -15.05 -11.13
N GLN A 15 -22.16 -16.00 -10.22
CA GLN A 15 -21.07 -16.71 -9.55
C GLN A 15 -20.12 -17.40 -10.54
N ARG A 16 -20.66 -18.12 -11.54
CA ARG A 16 -19.84 -18.78 -12.55
C ARG A 16 -18.99 -17.80 -13.35
N ILE A 17 -19.58 -16.69 -13.80
CA ILE A 17 -18.83 -15.66 -14.56
C ILE A 17 -17.75 -15.03 -13.69
N CYS A 18 -18.06 -14.71 -12.43
CA CYS A 18 -17.04 -14.26 -11.48
C CYS A 18 -15.92 -15.29 -11.37
N MET A 19 -16.21 -16.56 -11.11
CA MET A 19 -15.18 -17.61 -11.00
C MET A 19 -14.34 -17.78 -12.27
N ASP A 20 -14.97 -17.84 -13.45
CA ASP A 20 -14.27 -17.96 -14.73
C ASP A 20 -13.37 -16.75 -14.99
N MET A 21 -13.83 -15.54 -14.66
CA MET A 21 -13.02 -14.33 -14.75
C MET A 21 -11.86 -14.39 -13.76
N LEU A 22 -12.12 -14.70 -12.48
CA LEU A 22 -11.12 -14.78 -11.42
C LEU A 22 -10.00 -15.76 -11.81
N GLU A 23 -10.35 -16.97 -12.29
CA GLU A 23 -9.41 -17.99 -12.74
C GLU A 23 -8.53 -17.51 -13.91
N ARG A 24 -9.13 -16.84 -14.91
CA ARG A 24 -8.38 -16.30 -16.05
C ARG A 24 -7.40 -15.21 -15.64
N HIS A 25 -7.80 -14.29 -14.75
CA HIS A 25 -6.94 -13.21 -14.29
C HIS A 25 -5.77 -13.75 -13.43
N ILE A 26 -6.04 -14.70 -12.53
CA ILE A 26 -5.00 -15.40 -11.76
C ILE A 26 -4.02 -16.08 -12.73
N THR A 27 -4.54 -16.85 -13.69
CA THR A 27 -3.72 -17.57 -14.68
C THR A 27 -2.83 -16.61 -15.48
N TYR A 28 -3.38 -15.46 -15.89
CA TYR A 28 -2.64 -14.45 -16.62
C TYR A 28 -1.54 -13.80 -15.77
N LEU A 29 -1.84 -13.40 -14.53
CA LEU A 29 -0.86 -12.81 -13.59
C LEU A 29 0.28 -13.76 -13.25
N LEU A 30 -0.04 -15.05 -13.09
CA LEU A 30 0.94 -16.10 -12.83
C LEU A 30 1.83 -16.39 -14.04
N LYS A 31 1.29 -16.25 -15.27
CA LYS A 31 2.05 -16.44 -16.52
C LYS A 31 2.92 -15.25 -16.91
N ALA A 32 2.51 -14.03 -16.56
CA ALA A 32 3.09 -12.81 -17.13
C ALA A 32 4.39 -12.31 -16.46
N ASP A 33 4.63 -12.59 -15.17
CA ASP A 33 5.88 -12.17 -14.48
C ASP A 33 6.07 -12.81 -13.08
N SER A 34 5.05 -13.46 -12.51
CA SER A 34 5.12 -14.03 -11.15
C SER A 34 5.75 -15.43 -11.08
N LYS A 35 6.05 -16.04 -12.23
CA LYS A 35 6.51 -17.42 -12.35
C LYS A 35 7.81 -17.69 -11.58
N GLN A 36 8.75 -16.74 -11.61
CA GLN A 36 10.04 -16.85 -10.90
C GLN A 36 9.92 -16.72 -9.37
N ALA A 37 8.85 -16.12 -8.83
CA ALA A 37 8.66 -15.95 -7.38
C ALA A 37 7.94 -17.13 -6.73
N ILE A 38 7.30 -18.00 -7.53
CA ILE A 38 6.41 -19.09 -7.11
C ILE A 38 7.01 -20.47 -7.46
N GLU A 39 8.08 -20.52 -8.26
CA GLU A 39 8.82 -21.74 -8.57
C GLU A 39 9.30 -22.44 -7.27
N GLY A 40 8.83 -23.68 -7.07
CA GLY A 40 9.27 -24.57 -5.99
C GLY A 40 8.31 -24.75 -4.80
N LYS A 41 7.10 -24.16 -4.82
CA LYS A 41 6.07 -24.44 -3.80
C LYS A 41 4.91 -25.22 -4.39
N GLU A 42 4.80 -26.49 -3.99
CA GLU A 42 3.94 -27.48 -4.64
C GLU A 42 2.43 -27.18 -4.56
N LEU A 43 1.96 -26.36 -3.61
CA LEU A 43 0.54 -25.97 -3.47
C LEU A 43 0.39 -24.54 -2.93
N MET A 44 -0.01 -23.60 -3.79
CA MET A 44 -0.57 -22.30 -3.38
C MET A 44 -2.08 -22.42 -3.34
N THR A 45 -2.68 -22.19 -2.16
CA THR A 45 -4.15 -22.10 -2.06
C THR A 45 -4.57 -20.63 -2.19
N ILE A 46 -5.54 -20.34 -3.04
CA ILE A 46 -6.14 -19.00 -3.16
C ILE A 46 -7.55 -19.09 -2.57
N LYS A 47 -7.80 -18.33 -1.49
CA LYS A 47 -9.12 -18.22 -0.87
C LYS A 47 -9.71 -16.86 -1.16
N ILE A 48 -10.78 -16.87 -1.95
CA ILE A 48 -11.53 -15.66 -2.30
C ILE A 48 -12.67 -15.51 -1.31
N ILE A 49 -12.73 -14.36 -0.64
CA ILE A 49 -13.78 -14.04 0.33
C ILE A 49 -14.56 -12.85 -0.20
N ILE A 50 -15.84 -13.10 -0.46
CA ILE A 50 -16.80 -12.06 -0.86
C ILE A 50 -17.54 -11.60 0.40
N ARG A 51 -17.39 -10.32 0.78
CA ARG A 51 -18.12 -9.75 1.93
C ARG A 51 -19.38 -9.03 1.44
N ASN A 52 -20.55 -9.39 1.97
CA ASN A 52 -21.78 -8.63 1.68
C ASN A 52 -21.74 -7.28 2.41
N GLY A 53 -22.03 -6.18 1.69
CA GLY A 53 -22.09 -4.83 2.25
C GLY A 53 -23.29 -4.56 3.17
N TYR A 54 -24.20 -5.53 3.33
CA TYR A 54 -25.40 -5.41 4.17
C TYR A 54 -25.31 -6.29 5.41
N THR A 55 -24.47 -5.92 6.36
CA THR A 55 -24.67 -6.34 7.75
C THR A 55 -24.63 -5.10 8.63
N GLN A 56 -25.79 -4.46 8.78
CA GLN A 56 -26.06 -3.66 9.98
C GLN A 56 -25.87 -4.59 11.19
N GLY A 57 -24.93 -4.24 12.08
CA GLY A 57 -24.97 -4.71 13.46
C GLY A 57 -24.20 -5.98 13.83
N LEU A 58 -23.12 -6.34 13.13
CA LEU A 58 -22.21 -7.39 13.62
C LEU A 58 -20.78 -6.87 13.68
N LEU A 59 -20.42 -6.33 14.84
CA LEU A 59 -19.10 -6.52 15.46
C LEU A 59 -18.91 -8.02 15.68
N ILE A 60 -18.71 -8.78 14.61
CA ILE A 60 -17.98 -10.04 14.72
C ILE A 60 -16.54 -9.58 14.64
N GLU A 61 -15.78 -9.81 15.71
CA GLU A 61 -14.33 -9.74 15.73
C GLU A 61 -13.82 -10.39 14.44
N HIS A 62 -13.51 -9.56 13.45
CA HIS A 62 -12.97 -10.05 12.21
C HIS A 62 -11.56 -10.47 12.57
N GLU A 63 -11.33 -11.77 12.75
CA GLU A 63 -9.97 -12.31 12.64
C GLU A 63 -9.36 -11.66 11.39
N GLU A 64 -8.27 -10.91 11.57
CA GLU A 64 -7.56 -10.29 10.47
C GLU A 64 -6.99 -11.41 9.59
N LEU A 65 -7.77 -11.87 8.62
CA LEU A 65 -7.31 -12.85 7.64
C LEU A 65 -6.26 -12.19 6.76
N LYS A 66 -4.97 -12.44 7.05
CA LYS A 66 -3.81 -11.94 6.30
C LYS A 66 -3.26 -13.05 5.40
N SER A 67 -2.79 -12.67 4.21
CA SER A 67 -2.06 -13.58 3.32
C SER A 67 -0.88 -14.22 4.06
N THR A 68 -0.62 -15.49 3.81
CA THR A 68 0.45 -16.27 4.44
C THR A 68 1.36 -16.90 3.39
N VAL A 69 2.41 -17.58 3.82
CA VAL A 69 3.33 -18.28 2.92
C VAL A 69 2.71 -19.45 2.15
N THR A 70 1.53 -19.93 2.55
CA THR A 70 0.78 -21.05 1.93
C THR A 70 -0.60 -20.67 1.39
N LEU A 71 -1.12 -19.49 1.77
CA LEU A 71 -2.50 -19.09 1.48
C LEU A 71 -2.58 -17.62 1.06
N ILE A 72 -3.11 -17.36 -0.12
CA ILE A 72 -3.45 -16.00 -0.56
C ILE A 72 -4.90 -15.73 -0.20
N TYR A 73 -5.15 -14.69 0.58
CA TYR A 73 -6.50 -14.21 0.88
C TYR A 73 -6.85 -13.08 -0.05
N ILE A 74 -7.97 -13.19 -0.75
CA ILE A 74 -8.42 -12.16 -1.68
C ILE A 74 -9.76 -11.66 -1.22
N ARG A 75 -9.77 -10.42 -0.72
CA ARG A 75 -10.96 -9.77 -0.20
C ARG A 75 -11.59 -8.95 -1.30
N ILE A 76 -12.83 -9.30 -1.67
CA ILE A 76 -13.60 -8.52 -2.63
C ILE A 76 -14.94 -8.16 -1.97
N SER A 77 -15.31 -6.89 -2.00
CA SER A 77 -16.63 -6.48 -1.54
C SER A 77 -17.70 -6.93 -2.54
N GLY A 78 -18.74 -7.58 -2.02
CA GLY A 78 -19.89 -8.05 -2.77
C GLY A 78 -20.72 -6.91 -3.35
N GLU A 79 -20.86 -5.79 -2.63
CA GLU A 79 -21.53 -4.59 -3.15
C GLU A 79 -20.80 -4.04 -4.38
N PHE A 80 -19.47 -4.05 -4.35
CA PHE A 80 -18.65 -3.64 -5.48
C PHE A 80 -18.71 -4.62 -6.67
N LEU A 81 -18.69 -5.93 -6.41
CA LEU A 81 -18.90 -6.94 -7.46
C LEU A 81 -20.26 -6.76 -8.11
N VAL A 82 -21.29 -6.44 -7.33
CA VAL A 82 -22.62 -6.14 -7.87
C VAL A 82 -22.56 -4.87 -8.74
N GLY A 83 -21.96 -3.79 -8.26
CA GLY A 83 -21.88 -2.52 -9.00
C GLY A 83 -20.97 -2.51 -10.23
N ARG A 84 -20.02 -3.45 -10.36
CA ARG A 84 -19.00 -3.47 -11.44
C ARG A 84 -19.09 -4.68 -12.37
N ILE A 85 -19.86 -5.70 -11.99
CA ILE A 85 -20.08 -6.90 -12.80
C ILE A 85 -21.58 -7.08 -13.02
N TYR A 86 -22.36 -7.23 -11.95
CA TYR A 86 -23.78 -7.56 -12.05
C TYR A 86 -24.61 -6.44 -12.71
N SER A 87 -24.39 -5.19 -12.30
CA SER A 87 -25.08 -4.02 -12.87
C SER A 87 -24.75 -3.89 -14.37
N LEU A 88 -23.47 -3.94 -14.73
CA LEU A 88 -23.02 -3.86 -16.13
C LEU A 88 -23.60 -5.00 -16.96
N MET A 89 -23.57 -6.23 -16.45
CA MET A 89 -24.19 -7.38 -17.11
C MET A 89 -25.70 -7.22 -17.30
N SER A 90 -26.40 -6.66 -16.30
CA SER A 90 -27.85 -6.41 -16.38
C SER A 90 -28.21 -5.38 -17.46
N TYR A 91 -27.23 -4.56 -17.87
CA TYR A 91 -27.34 -3.60 -18.97
C TYR A 91 -26.60 -4.05 -20.25
N ASN A 92 -26.21 -5.33 -20.38
CA ASN A 92 -25.41 -5.86 -21.50
C ASN A 92 -24.07 -5.14 -21.74
N LEU A 93 -23.52 -4.50 -20.71
CA LEU A 93 -22.21 -3.88 -20.71
C LEU A 93 -21.12 -4.86 -20.23
N HIS A 94 -19.87 -4.60 -20.61
CA HIS A 94 -18.76 -5.47 -20.28
C HIS A 94 -18.35 -5.28 -18.80
N PRO A 95 -18.11 -6.36 -18.04
CA PRO A 95 -17.60 -6.26 -16.67
C PRO A 95 -16.28 -5.48 -16.58
N ASP A 96 -16.10 -4.75 -15.49
CA ASP A 96 -14.85 -4.00 -15.22
C ASP A 96 -13.73 -4.96 -14.76
N SER A 97 -13.15 -5.67 -15.72
CA SER A 97 -12.09 -6.66 -15.50
C SER A 97 -10.80 -6.05 -14.97
N ALA A 98 -10.53 -4.79 -15.30
CA ALA A 98 -9.31 -4.08 -14.89
C ALA A 98 -9.23 -3.92 -13.37
N PHE A 99 -10.36 -3.67 -12.71
CA PHE A 99 -10.41 -3.58 -11.25
C PHE A 99 -10.12 -4.93 -10.57
N ILE A 100 -10.75 -6.00 -11.04
CA ILE A 100 -10.55 -7.35 -10.47
C ILE A 100 -9.08 -7.75 -10.60
N PHE A 101 -8.51 -7.53 -11.79
CA PHE A 101 -7.09 -7.75 -12.05
C PHE A 101 -6.18 -6.97 -11.09
N LYS A 102 -6.52 -5.69 -10.84
CA LYS A 102 -5.80 -4.82 -9.91
C LYS A 102 -5.78 -5.43 -8.50
N SER A 103 -6.94 -5.81 -7.95
CA SER A 103 -7.02 -6.44 -6.62
C SER A 103 -6.25 -7.76 -6.53
N PHE A 104 -6.23 -8.57 -7.59
CA PHE A 104 -5.40 -9.78 -7.62
C PHE A 104 -3.91 -9.47 -7.60
N ALA A 105 -3.47 -8.52 -8.41
CA ALA A 105 -2.06 -8.14 -8.47
C ALA A 105 -1.56 -7.65 -7.11
N HIS A 106 -2.40 -6.90 -6.39
CA HIS A 106 -2.14 -6.44 -5.03
C HIS A 106 -1.92 -7.59 -4.04
N GLU A 107 -2.87 -8.52 -3.94
CA GLU A 107 -2.79 -9.64 -2.99
C GLU A 107 -1.66 -10.64 -3.32
N ILE A 108 -1.39 -10.85 -4.61
CA ILE A 108 -0.24 -11.64 -5.06
C ILE A 108 1.08 -10.98 -4.63
N GLN A 109 1.17 -9.64 -4.69
CA GLN A 109 2.36 -8.95 -4.22
C GLN A 109 2.57 -9.13 -2.71
N HIS A 110 1.51 -9.02 -1.90
CA HIS A 110 1.59 -9.33 -0.46
C HIS A 110 2.10 -10.74 -0.21
N TYR A 111 1.57 -11.74 -0.92
CA TYR A 111 2.06 -13.12 -0.83
C TYR A 111 3.56 -13.22 -1.13
N ILE A 112 4.03 -12.59 -2.22
CA ILE A 112 5.45 -12.60 -2.59
C ILE A 112 6.31 -12.02 -1.46
N ASP A 113 5.87 -10.92 -0.83
CA ASP A 113 6.60 -10.27 0.26
C ASP A 113 6.68 -11.16 1.51
N HIS A 114 5.59 -11.89 1.83
CA HIS A 114 5.59 -12.91 2.87
C HIS A 114 6.59 -14.03 2.59
N VAL A 115 6.63 -14.54 1.36
CA VAL A 115 7.56 -15.61 0.95
C VAL A 115 9.02 -15.13 1.04
N ARG A 116 9.29 -13.88 0.66
CA ARG A 116 10.61 -13.25 0.80
C ARG A 116 11.02 -13.02 2.26
N GLY A 117 10.08 -13.18 3.20
CA GLY A 117 10.33 -13.02 4.62
C GLY A 117 10.47 -11.55 5.05
N ILE A 118 9.92 -10.61 4.27
CA ILE A 118 9.97 -9.17 4.55
C ILE A 118 9.34 -8.83 5.89
N TYR A 119 8.36 -9.62 6.36
CA TYR A 119 7.67 -9.41 7.63
C TYR A 119 8.21 -10.23 8.80
N LYS A 120 9.24 -11.08 8.61
CA LYS A 120 9.67 -12.03 9.66
C LYS A 120 10.17 -11.33 10.92
N LYS A 121 10.94 -10.25 10.78
CA LYS A 121 11.53 -9.53 11.92
C LYS A 121 10.49 -8.66 12.63
N GLU A 122 9.51 -8.20 11.87
CA GLU A 122 8.49 -7.26 12.27
C GLU A 122 7.37 -8.00 12.98
N TYR A 123 6.99 -9.20 12.50
CA TYR A 123 6.16 -10.12 13.28
C TYR A 123 6.85 -10.55 14.56
N ALA A 124 8.14 -10.91 14.53
CA ALA A 124 8.86 -11.23 15.77
C ALA A 124 8.88 -10.04 16.76
N MET A 125 8.97 -8.80 16.27
CA MET A 125 8.89 -7.61 17.11
C MET A 125 7.47 -7.35 17.62
N LYS A 126 6.46 -7.49 16.76
CA LYS A 126 5.05 -7.38 17.10
C LYS A 126 4.69 -8.40 18.18
N ASP A 127 5.02 -9.67 17.98
CA ASP A 127 4.79 -10.76 18.94
C ASP A 127 5.46 -10.47 20.30
N LYS A 128 6.68 -9.91 20.28
CA LYS A 128 7.38 -9.49 21.50
C LYS A 128 6.64 -8.37 22.23
N ILE A 129 6.18 -7.35 21.50
CA ILE A 129 5.42 -6.22 22.06
C ILE A 129 4.08 -6.71 22.60
N GLU A 130 3.34 -7.52 21.85
CA GLU A 130 2.07 -8.10 22.27
C GLU A 130 2.24 -9.00 23.50
N GLY A 131 3.29 -9.83 23.53
CA GLY A 131 3.62 -10.66 24.70
C GLY A 131 3.88 -9.82 25.94
N PHE A 132 4.58 -8.70 25.81
CA PHE A 132 4.78 -7.76 26.91
C PHE A 132 3.47 -7.08 27.33
N MET A 133 2.66 -6.59 26.38
CA MET A 133 1.38 -5.93 26.67
C MET A 133 0.39 -6.86 27.35
N LYS A 134 0.41 -8.16 27.06
CA LYS A 134 -0.39 -9.17 27.78
C LYS A 134 0.01 -9.32 29.24
N LEU A 135 1.31 -9.23 29.55
CA LEU A 135 1.82 -9.32 30.92
C LEU A 135 1.57 -8.02 31.70
N TYR A 136 1.53 -6.88 30.99
CA TYR A 136 1.36 -5.56 31.57
C TYR A 136 0.22 -4.80 30.87
N PRO A 137 -1.05 -5.16 31.14
CA PRO A 137 -2.21 -4.49 30.55
C PRO A 137 -2.24 -3.01 30.95
N GLY A 138 -2.60 -2.13 30.01
CA GLY A 138 -2.60 -0.68 30.21
C GLY A 138 -1.23 -0.01 29.98
N THR A 139 -0.24 -0.73 29.46
CA THR A 139 1.03 -0.15 29.02
C THR A 139 0.88 0.62 27.71
N TRP A 140 1.55 1.76 27.65
CA TRP A 140 1.46 2.74 26.56
C TRP A 140 2.40 2.39 25.37
N LEU A 141 2.95 1.18 25.37
CA LEU A 141 3.78 0.63 24.28
C LEU A 141 3.07 0.51 22.93
N GLY A 142 1.76 0.76 22.90
CA GLY A 142 0.91 0.51 21.75
C GLY A 142 1.27 1.30 20.50
N SER A 143 1.85 2.50 20.63
CA SER A 143 2.30 3.23 19.44
C SER A 143 3.52 2.62 18.77
N VAL A 144 4.35 1.84 19.49
CA VAL A 144 5.52 1.17 18.91
C VAL A 144 5.07 0.15 17.86
N SER A 145 4.05 -0.66 18.16
CA SER A 145 3.52 -1.64 17.21
C SER A 145 2.90 -0.93 16.00
N THR A 146 2.10 0.11 16.21
CA THR A 146 1.50 0.92 15.14
C THR A 146 2.56 1.57 14.23
N ILE A 147 3.60 2.17 14.81
CA ILE A 147 4.70 2.79 14.04
C ILE A 147 5.45 1.75 13.19
N TYR A 148 5.71 0.57 13.75
CA TYR A 148 6.34 -0.52 12.99
C TYR A 148 5.44 -1.01 11.85
N ILE A 149 4.12 -1.15 12.08
CA ILE A 149 3.15 -1.51 11.03
C ILE A 149 3.17 -0.48 9.89
N ILE A 150 3.09 0.82 10.21
CA ILE A 150 3.15 1.88 9.19
C ILE A 150 4.43 1.75 8.36
N PHE A 151 5.57 1.52 8.99
CA PHE A 151 6.84 1.40 8.27
C PHE A 151 6.94 0.15 7.39
N CYS A 152 6.35 -0.97 7.81
CA CYS A 152 6.20 -2.14 6.94
C CYS A 152 5.31 -1.83 5.75
N ASN A 153 4.14 -1.25 6.02
CA ASN A 153 3.12 -1.01 5.01
C ASN A 153 3.55 0.04 3.99
N LEU A 154 4.38 1.02 4.37
CA LEU A 154 5.01 1.92 3.41
C LEU A 154 5.75 1.17 2.30
N TYR A 155 6.37 0.03 2.61
CA TYR A 155 6.98 -0.83 1.60
C TYR A 155 5.95 -1.72 0.91
N SER A 156 5.20 -2.54 1.65
CA SER A 156 4.37 -3.58 1.06
C SER A 156 3.14 -3.02 0.35
N GLU A 157 2.35 -2.18 1.02
CA GLU A 157 1.22 -1.48 0.40
C GLU A 157 1.71 -0.51 -0.67
N GLY A 158 2.86 0.12 -0.45
CA GLY A 158 3.51 0.97 -1.45
C GLY A 158 3.85 0.23 -2.74
N LEU A 159 4.48 -0.94 -2.63
CA LEU A 159 4.87 -1.78 -3.76
C LEU A 159 3.64 -2.39 -4.44
N ALA A 160 2.66 -2.87 -3.67
CA ALA A 160 1.40 -3.37 -4.22
C ALA A 160 0.67 -2.27 -5.00
N THR A 161 0.53 -1.08 -4.43
CA THR A 161 -0.07 0.09 -5.09
C THR A 161 0.74 0.54 -6.31
N PHE A 162 2.07 0.44 -6.27
CA PHE A 162 2.93 0.70 -7.42
C PHE A 162 2.66 -0.28 -8.58
N VAL A 163 2.50 -1.57 -8.27
CA VAL A 163 2.17 -2.60 -9.27
C VAL A 163 0.80 -2.39 -9.87
N GLU A 164 -0.20 -2.16 -9.02
CA GLU A 164 -1.55 -1.79 -9.43
C GLU A 164 -1.57 -0.54 -10.32
N GLY A 165 -0.75 0.44 -9.98
CA GLY A 165 -0.66 1.73 -10.64
C GLY A 165 0.00 1.69 -12.01
N ARG A 166 0.60 0.57 -12.45
CA ARG A 166 1.36 0.47 -13.72
C ARG A 166 0.67 1.11 -14.92
N ASN A 167 -0.64 0.95 -15.04
CA ASN A 167 -1.44 1.44 -16.17
C ASN A 167 -2.26 2.69 -15.84
N ALA A 168 -2.03 3.31 -14.68
CA ALA A 168 -2.65 4.58 -14.34
C ALA A 168 -2.20 5.69 -15.31
N ALA A 169 -3.05 6.68 -15.56
CA ALA A 169 -2.70 7.77 -16.46
C ALA A 169 -1.70 8.77 -15.84
N ARG A 170 -1.73 8.91 -14.51
CA ARG A 170 -1.04 9.98 -13.78
C ARG A 170 -0.51 9.51 -12.43
N ILE A 171 0.57 10.12 -11.97
CA ILE A 171 1.05 10.07 -10.59
C ILE A 171 0.69 11.39 -9.91
N ILE A 172 -0.05 11.35 -8.79
CA ILE A 172 -0.55 12.55 -8.12
C ILE A 172 0.29 12.85 -6.87
N ILE A 173 0.91 14.03 -6.83
CA ILE A 173 1.69 14.52 -5.69
C ILE A 173 0.96 15.72 -5.08
N ASP A 174 0.43 15.57 -3.86
CA ASP A 174 -0.24 16.63 -3.11
C ASP A 174 0.48 16.89 -1.78
N LEU A 175 1.21 18.00 -1.74
CA LEU A 175 2.02 18.42 -0.61
C LEU A 175 1.17 18.72 0.64
N ARG A 176 -0.09 19.12 0.48
CA ARG A 176 -1.01 19.34 1.61
C ARG A 176 -1.39 18.00 2.24
N HIS A 177 -1.62 17.00 1.42
CA HIS A 177 -1.92 15.65 1.88
C HIS A 177 -0.70 15.03 2.57
N ILE A 178 0.49 15.13 1.96
CA ILE A 178 1.76 14.70 2.56
C ILE A 178 1.96 15.35 3.94
N SER A 179 1.81 16.67 4.02
CA SER A 179 1.98 17.40 5.29
C SER A 179 0.98 16.96 6.37
N LYS A 180 -0.26 16.63 5.98
CA LYS A 180 -1.27 16.09 6.91
C LYS A 180 -0.83 14.71 7.44
N LEU A 181 -0.38 13.82 6.56
CA LEU A 181 0.04 12.47 6.94
C LEU A 181 1.27 12.49 7.85
N LEU A 182 2.24 13.37 7.60
CA LEU A 182 3.42 13.51 8.46
C LEU A 182 3.07 13.99 9.88
N LYS A 183 2.16 14.95 10.00
CA LYS A 183 1.66 15.40 11.31
C LYS A 183 0.94 14.28 12.07
N LEU A 184 0.20 13.42 11.35
CA LEU A 184 -0.45 12.26 11.96
C LEU A 184 0.58 11.23 12.41
N LEU A 185 1.63 10.99 11.61
CA LEU A 185 2.71 10.07 11.95
C LEU A 185 3.47 10.54 13.20
N ASP A 186 3.80 11.83 13.30
CA ASP A 186 4.36 12.44 14.50
C ASP A 186 3.43 12.32 15.70
N LYS A 187 2.11 12.48 15.51
CA LYS A 187 1.15 12.29 16.60
C LYS A 187 1.17 10.84 17.09
N ILE A 188 1.14 9.87 16.17
CA ILE A 188 1.15 8.44 16.51
C ILE A 188 2.42 8.10 17.27
N SER A 189 3.60 8.59 16.87
CA SER A 189 4.89 8.21 17.49
C SER A 189 5.04 8.65 18.96
N VAL A 190 4.22 9.58 19.42
CA VAL A 190 4.19 10.07 20.81
C VAL A 190 2.90 9.73 21.53
N THR A 191 1.95 9.05 20.87
CA THR A 191 0.69 8.64 21.48
C THR A 191 0.96 7.48 22.42
N ALA A 192 0.46 7.62 23.63
CA ALA A 192 0.66 6.66 24.68
C ALA A 192 -0.30 5.49 24.57
N ASP A 193 -1.57 5.80 24.52
CA ASP A 193 -2.60 4.79 24.53
C ASP A 193 -2.60 4.00 23.21
N HIS A 194 -2.62 2.67 23.31
CA HIS A 194 -2.60 1.80 22.13
C HIS A 194 -3.83 1.99 21.27
N GLU A 195 -5.01 1.99 21.90
CA GLU A 195 -6.29 2.11 21.22
C GLU A 195 -6.40 3.50 20.58
N GLU A 196 -5.90 4.56 21.22
CA GLU A 196 -5.83 5.89 20.60
C GLU A 196 -4.86 5.90 19.41
N ALA A 197 -3.67 5.30 19.53
CA ALA A 197 -2.71 5.23 18.43
C ALA A 197 -3.26 4.46 17.23
N GLU A 198 -3.88 3.32 17.47
CA GLU A 198 -4.56 2.49 16.46
C GLU A 198 -5.74 3.23 15.85
N LYS A 199 -6.57 3.91 16.65
CA LYS A 199 -7.68 4.72 16.15
C LYS A 199 -7.22 5.90 15.29
N ILE A 200 -6.13 6.58 15.66
CA ILE A 200 -5.55 7.64 14.82
C ILE A 200 -5.06 7.04 13.49
N TYR A 201 -4.44 5.87 13.56
CA TYR A 201 -4.00 5.13 12.39
C TYR A 201 -5.17 4.77 11.47
N ASP A 202 -6.17 4.04 11.95
CA ASP A 202 -7.30 3.57 11.15
C ASP A 202 -8.21 4.70 10.67
N ASP A 203 -8.63 5.61 11.55
CA ASP A 203 -9.63 6.62 11.20
C ASP A 203 -9.05 7.78 10.36
N ARG A 204 -7.74 8.06 10.50
CA ARG A 204 -7.17 9.32 10.00
C ARG A 204 -5.94 9.14 9.12
N PHE A 205 -5.06 8.19 9.43
CA PHE A 205 -3.87 7.93 8.63
C PHE A 205 -4.19 7.02 7.44
N CYS A 206 -4.87 5.89 7.68
CA CYS A 206 -5.20 4.87 6.69
C CYS A 206 -6.73 4.57 6.58
N PRO A 207 -7.62 5.58 6.50
CA PRO A 207 -9.07 5.32 6.40
C PRO A 207 -9.52 4.67 5.09
N SER A 208 -8.62 4.55 4.11
CA SER A 208 -8.91 4.03 2.78
C SER A 208 -7.66 3.57 2.04
N GLN A 209 -7.86 2.83 0.94
CA GLN A 209 -6.85 2.42 -0.04
C GLN A 209 -6.10 3.58 -0.74
N PHE A 210 -6.47 4.84 -0.50
CA PHE A 210 -5.83 6.03 -1.08
C PHE A 210 -5.18 6.94 -0.04
N SER A 211 -4.99 6.45 1.19
CA SER A 211 -4.50 7.25 2.32
C SER A 211 -3.30 6.58 3.01
N GLY A 212 -2.52 7.39 3.74
CA GLY A 212 -1.47 6.88 4.61
C GLY A 212 -0.33 6.21 3.86
N GLU A 213 -0.03 4.96 4.24
CA GLU A 213 1.00 4.13 3.63
C GLU A 213 0.79 3.82 2.15
N TYR A 214 -0.45 3.63 1.68
CA TYR A 214 -0.72 3.34 0.26
C TYR A 214 -0.24 4.50 -0.61
N TYR A 215 -0.60 5.73 -0.19
CA TYR A 215 -0.24 6.94 -0.91
C TYR A 215 1.25 7.25 -0.78
N LEU A 216 1.78 7.31 0.44
CA LEU A 216 3.19 7.64 0.68
C LEU A 216 4.11 6.57 0.09
N GLY A 217 3.83 5.30 0.35
CA GLY A 217 4.60 4.17 -0.17
C GLY A 217 4.65 4.14 -1.69
N HIS A 218 3.51 4.37 -2.37
CA HIS A 218 3.47 4.50 -3.82
C HIS A 218 4.39 5.62 -4.32
N LEU A 219 4.34 6.80 -3.69
CA LEU A 219 5.24 7.91 -4.02
C LEU A 219 6.72 7.57 -3.76
N MET A 220 7.03 6.81 -2.71
CA MET A 220 8.40 6.33 -2.46
C MET A 220 8.87 5.44 -3.62
N CYS A 221 8.07 4.46 -4.03
CA CYS A 221 8.36 3.58 -5.16
C CYS A 221 8.55 4.37 -6.47
N CYS A 222 7.70 5.35 -6.74
CA CYS A 222 7.84 6.24 -7.90
C CYS A 222 9.13 7.05 -7.85
N THR A 223 9.47 7.59 -6.68
CA THR A 223 10.70 8.37 -6.47
C THR A 223 11.95 7.52 -6.69
N ILE A 224 11.99 6.30 -6.14
CA ILE A 224 13.09 5.35 -6.34
C ILE A 224 13.24 5.01 -7.83
N SER A 225 12.12 4.74 -8.51
CA SER A 225 12.11 4.40 -9.94
C SER A 225 12.65 5.55 -10.80
N LEU A 226 12.25 6.80 -10.51
CA LEU A 226 12.78 7.99 -11.18
C LEU A 226 14.28 8.17 -10.96
N ALA A 227 14.77 7.94 -9.75
CA ALA A 227 16.19 8.08 -9.41
C ALA A 227 17.08 7.09 -10.17
N ILE A 228 16.62 5.85 -10.33
CA ILE A 228 17.34 4.82 -11.10
C ILE A 228 17.57 5.28 -12.55
N LEU A 229 16.57 5.93 -13.15
CA LEU A 229 16.67 6.43 -14.52
C LEU A 229 17.54 7.68 -14.66
N SER A 230 17.45 8.58 -13.67
CA SER A 230 18.31 9.78 -13.60
C SER A 230 19.77 9.38 -13.68
N ARG A 231 20.18 8.38 -12.87
CA ARG A 231 21.56 7.83 -12.86
C ARG A 231 22.01 7.25 -14.19
N LYS A 232 21.08 6.80 -15.02
CA LYS A 232 21.36 6.23 -16.35
C LYS A 232 21.38 7.29 -17.46
N ASN A 233 21.29 8.58 -17.12
CA ASN A 233 21.11 9.69 -18.07
C ASN A 233 19.88 9.54 -18.99
N LYS A 234 18.92 8.69 -18.63
CA LYS A 234 17.74 8.40 -19.45
C LYS A 234 16.57 9.33 -19.16
N PHE A 235 16.56 9.95 -17.97
CA PHE A 235 15.52 10.88 -17.54
C PHE A 235 16.16 12.15 -17.00
N GLN A 236 16.31 13.15 -17.86
CA GLN A 236 16.69 14.50 -17.44
C GLN A 236 15.47 15.38 -17.19
N THR A 237 14.29 14.98 -17.68
CA THR A 237 13.04 15.71 -17.52
C THR A 237 11.89 14.79 -17.13
N VAL A 238 10.88 15.33 -16.44
CA VAL A 238 9.60 14.67 -16.17
C VAL A 238 8.48 15.44 -16.86
N SER A 239 7.53 14.72 -17.45
CA SER A 239 6.31 15.30 -18.00
C SER A 239 5.32 15.60 -16.88
N VAL A 240 5.03 16.89 -16.71
CA VAL A 240 3.99 17.40 -15.81
C VAL A 240 2.69 17.50 -16.60
N ALA A 241 1.68 16.80 -16.12
CA ALA A 241 0.31 16.89 -16.59
C ALA A 241 -0.44 18.11 -16.04
N TYR A 242 -0.29 18.38 -14.75
CA TYR A 242 -0.97 19.47 -14.07
C TYR A 242 0.01 20.18 -13.14
N PRO A 243 0.02 21.52 -13.10
CA PRO A 243 -0.96 22.43 -13.72
C PRO A 243 -0.66 22.89 -15.15
N GLU A 244 0.58 22.75 -15.65
CA GLU A 244 1.03 23.50 -16.84
C GLU A 244 1.30 22.65 -18.09
N HIS A 245 0.98 21.34 -18.10
CA HIS A 245 1.20 20.45 -19.27
C HIS A 245 2.57 20.62 -19.95
N ARG A 246 3.66 20.47 -19.20
CA ARG A 246 5.02 20.75 -19.67
C ARG A 246 6.04 19.74 -19.19
N LYS A 247 7.19 19.66 -19.86
CA LYS A 247 8.36 18.93 -19.32
C LYS A 247 9.18 19.87 -18.44
N ILE A 248 9.59 19.39 -17.27
CA ILE A 248 10.52 20.11 -16.39
C ILE A 248 11.75 19.25 -16.12
N PRO A 249 12.94 19.85 -15.93
CA PRO A 249 14.09 19.11 -15.48
C PRO A 249 13.84 18.42 -14.14
N VAL A 250 14.36 17.20 -13.97
CA VAL A 250 14.13 16.41 -12.75
C VAL A 250 14.64 17.14 -11.50
N PHE A 251 15.79 17.82 -11.60
CA PHE A 251 16.35 18.60 -10.48
C PHE A 251 15.45 19.77 -10.03
N GLU A 252 14.55 20.25 -10.89
CA GLU A 252 13.57 21.29 -10.55
C GLU A 252 12.30 20.74 -9.91
N LEU A 253 12.08 19.42 -9.94
CA LEU A 253 10.83 18.78 -9.52
C LEU A 253 10.43 19.17 -8.09
N SER A 254 11.40 19.19 -7.16
CA SER A 254 11.13 19.59 -5.77
C SER A 254 10.62 21.02 -5.66
N GLN A 255 11.28 21.97 -6.34
CA GLN A 255 10.87 23.37 -6.33
C GLN A 255 9.52 23.57 -7.02
N TYR A 256 9.30 22.82 -8.10
CA TYR A 256 8.03 22.83 -8.82
C TYR A 256 6.87 22.36 -7.94
N ILE A 257 7.03 21.24 -7.22
CA ILE A 257 6.02 20.74 -6.27
C ILE A 257 5.81 21.74 -5.13
N LYS A 258 6.88 22.35 -4.60
CA LYS A 258 6.75 23.39 -3.55
C LYS A 258 5.96 24.60 -4.02
N LYS A 259 6.14 25.03 -5.27
CA LYS A 259 5.43 26.17 -5.87
C LYS A 259 3.95 25.85 -6.05
N HIS A 260 3.62 24.73 -6.68
CA HIS A 260 2.25 24.43 -7.10
C HIS A 260 1.42 23.67 -6.04
N LYS A 261 2.07 23.09 -5.02
CA LYS A 261 1.49 22.30 -3.92
C LYS A 261 0.81 21.00 -4.35
N ARG A 262 0.17 20.96 -5.52
CA ARG A 262 -0.38 19.77 -6.16
C ARG A 262 0.13 19.70 -7.59
N VAL A 263 0.73 18.57 -7.93
CA VAL A 263 1.30 18.30 -9.25
C VAL A 263 0.83 16.92 -9.68
N GLU A 264 0.47 16.78 -10.95
CA GLU A 264 0.23 15.48 -11.57
C GLU A 264 1.32 15.25 -12.60
N LEU A 265 2.04 14.14 -12.48
CA LEU A 265 3.03 13.70 -13.45
C LEU A 265 2.40 12.69 -14.39
N GLU A 266 2.87 12.63 -15.63
CA GLU A 266 2.53 11.50 -16.51
C GLU A 266 3.09 10.21 -15.93
N GLN A 267 2.37 9.10 -16.16
CA GLN A 267 2.84 7.79 -15.72
C GLN A 267 4.12 7.38 -16.45
N PHE A 268 4.94 6.58 -15.78
CA PHE A 268 6.14 6.00 -16.36
C PHE A 268 5.81 5.13 -17.58
N ASP A 269 6.72 5.14 -18.56
CA ASP A 269 6.68 4.13 -19.60
C ASP A 269 6.92 2.72 -19.03
N SER A 270 6.55 1.69 -19.82
CA SER A 270 6.63 0.30 -19.38
C SER A 270 8.06 -0.13 -19.02
N ALA A 271 9.08 0.35 -19.74
CA ALA A 271 10.47 -0.04 -19.51
C ALA A 271 10.97 0.51 -18.17
N THR A 272 10.66 1.77 -17.90
CA THR A 272 10.94 2.46 -16.63
C THR A 272 10.29 1.74 -15.45
N TYR A 273 9.00 1.43 -15.58
CA TYR A 273 8.26 0.72 -14.54
C TYR A 273 8.90 -0.64 -14.24
N ILE A 274 9.22 -1.43 -15.27
CA ILE A 274 9.82 -2.77 -15.11
C ILE A 274 11.16 -2.67 -14.38
N GLU A 275 12.00 -1.70 -14.75
CA GLU A 275 13.31 -1.53 -14.13
C GLU A 275 13.19 -1.13 -12.65
N GLY A 276 12.32 -0.17 -12.34
CA GLY A 276 12.02 0.23 -10.97
C GLY A 276 11.49 -0.94 -10.14
N TYR A 277 10.54 -1.71 -10.69
CA TYR A 277 9.98 -2.90 -10.05
C TYR A 277 11.03 -3.98 -9.80
N GLN A 278 11.93 -4.26 -10.75
CA GLN A 278 13.03 -5.21 -10.58
C GLN A 278 14.03 -4.80 -9.48
N PHE A 279 14.21 -3.50 -9.25
CA PHE A 279 15.01 -3.00 -8.13
C PHE A 279 14.28 -3.15 -6.80
N LEU A 280 13.03 -2.66 -6.75
CA LEU A 280 12.18 -2.67 -5.54
C LEU A 280 11.95 -4.09 -5.01
N THR A 281 11.80 -5.07 -5.89
CA THR A 281 11.60 -6.48 -5.53
C THR A 281 12.84 -7.17 -4.93
N LYS A 282 14.03 -6.57 -5.08
CA LYS A 282 15.28 -7.06 -4.43
C LYS A 282 15.40 -6.55 -2.99
N ILE A 283 14.58 -5.58 -2.60
CA ILE A 283 14.56 -5.05 -1.24
C ILE A 283 13.83 -6.06 -0.36
N ASN A 284 14.52 -6.58 0.65
CA ASN A 284 13.98 -7.61 1.55
C ASN A 284 13.75 -7.11 2.99
N HIS A 285 13.73 -5.78 3.17
CA HIS A 285 13.55 -5.16 4.48
C HIS A 285 13.10 -3.71 4.35
N PHE A 286 12.07 -3.28 5.09
CA PHE A 286 11.58 -1.91 5.05
C PHE A 286 12.65 -0.85 5.34
N ARG A 287 13.62 -1.10 6.24
CA ARG A 287 14.73 -0.15 6.49
C ARG A 287 15.59 0.10 5.26
N LYS A 288 15.80 -0.93 4.42
CA LYS A 288 16.51 -0.78 3.15
C LYS A 288 15.66 0.01 2.15
N PHE A 289 14.34 -0.14 2.18
CA PHE A 289 13.42 0.66 1.39
C PHE A 289 13.45 2.15 1.77
N ILE A 290 13.40 2.47 3.07
CA ILE A 290 13.55 3.86 3.55
C ILE A 290 14.87 4.45 3.08
N ARG A 291 15.99 3.72 3.21
CA ARG A 291 17.30 4.18 2.71
C ARG A 291 17.31 4.40 1.21
N ALA A 292 16.77 3.46 0.45
CA ALA A 292 16.70 3.59 -1.01
C ALA A 292 15.89 4.83 -1.43
N TYR A 293 14.80 5.13 -0.73
CA TYR A 293 14.04 6.37 -0.94
C TYR A 293 14.84 7.62 -0.56
N ASP A 294 15.57 7.58 0.56
CA ASP A 294 16.40 8.69 1.03
C ASP A 294 17.52 9.03 0.03
N ASP A 295 18.19 7.99 -0.47
CA ASP A 295 19.19 8.07 -1.54
C ASP A 295 18.59 8.59 -2.84
N ALA A 296 17.38 8.11 -3.19
CA ALA A 296 16.65 8.58 -4.36
C ALA A 296 16.26 10.05 -4.25
N CYS A 297 15.82 10.51 -3.07
CA CYS A 297 15.54 11.93 -2.86
C CYS A 297 16.81 12.77 -3.02
N THR A 298 17.95 12.28 -2.55
CA THR A 298 19.24 12.95 -2.69
C THR A 298 19.64 13.07 -4.16
N GLU A 299 19.55 11.96 -4.90
CA GLU A 299 19.80 11.90 -6.36
C GLU A 299 18.92 12.89 -7.13
N LEU A 300 17.64 12.97 -6.78
CA LEU A 300 16.66 13.79 -7.49
C LEU A 300 16.57 15.24 -6.95
N HIS A 301 17.43 15.62 -6.00
CA HIS A 301 17.37 16.91 -5.29
C HIS A 301 16.00 17.19 -4.65
N ILE A 302 15.29 16.15 -4.23
CA ILE A 302 14.02 16.26 -3.51
C ILE A 302 14.31 16.61 -2.06
N THR A 303 13.88 17.82 -1.69
CA THR A 303 14.11 18.40 -0.36
C THR A 303 12.80 18.58 0.41
N PRO A 304 12.85 18.71 1.74
CA PRO A 304 11.67 19.05 2.53
C PRO A 304 10.99 20.35 2.04
N PRO A 305 9.65 20.45 2.13
CA PRO A 305 8.72 19.45 2.66
C PRO A 305 8.26 18.38 1.64
N VAL A 306 8.83 18.34 0.43
CA VAL A 306 8.45 17.34 -0.59
C VAL A 306 9.00 15.96 -0.25
N LYS A 307 10.24 15.93 0.24
CA LYS A 307 10.81 14.76 0.91
C LYS A 307 10.05 14.55 2.21
N PHE A 308 9.30 13.46 2.31
CA PHE A 308 8.42 13.25 3.46
C PHE A 308 9.02 12.37 4.55
N LEU A 309 9.95 11.45 4.23
CA LEU A 309 10.59 10.60 5.23
C LEU A 309 12.07 10.39 4.92
N SER A 310 12.98 11.05 5.64
CA SER A 310 14.40 10.70 5.61
C SER A 310 14.70 9.49 6.49
N TYR A 311 15.86 8.87 6.31
CA TYR A 311 16.29 7.80 7.22
C TYR A 311 16.47 8.29 8.66
N GLU A 312 16.94 9.53 8.83
CA GLU A 312 17.06 10.20 10.13
C GLU A 312 15.69 10.39 10.79
N GLU A 313 14.70 10.84 10.01
CA GLU A 313 13.34 11.06 10.51
C GLU A 313 12.65 9.75 10.90
N PHE A 314 12.86 8.71 10.09
CA PHE A 314 12.44 7.35 10.41
C PHE A 314 13.06 6.88 11.74
N ASP A 315 14.36 7.10 11.96
CA ASP A 315 15.02 6.70 13.20
C ASP A 315 14.54 7.53 14.40
N ARG A 316 14.27 8.84 14.20
CA ARG A 316 13.69 9.73 15.21
C ARG A 316 12.31 9.24 15.66
N LEU A 317 11.39 8.99 14.73
CA LEU A 317 10.03 8.51 15.03
C LEU A 317 10.05 7.20 15.83
N LYS A 318 10.90 6.27 15.41
CA LYS A 318 11.11 5.00 16.13
C LYS A 318 11.67 5.22 17.54
N LYS A 319 12.69 6.06 17.69
CA LYS A 319 13.29 6.41 18.98
C LYS A 319 12.33 7.17 19.89
N GLN A 320 11.40 7.96 19.36
CA GLN A 320 10.37 8.62 20.16
C GLN A 320 9.39 7.61 20.74
N ALA A 321 8.91 6.68 19.90
CA ALA A 321 8.03 5.60 20.35
C ALA A 321 8.73 4.70 21.40
N ILE A 322 10.02 4.37 21.19
CA ILE A 322 10.81 3.60 22.15
C ILE A 322 11.18 4.42 23.39
N GLY A 323 11.60 5.68 23.29
CA GLY A 323 12.01 6.46 24.46
C GLY A 323 10.85 6.85 25.37
N TYR A 324 9.61 6.73 24.90
CA TYR A 324 8.45 6.74 25.77
C TYR A 324 8.36 5.43 26.62
N PHE A 325 8.94 4.32 26.12
CA PHE A 325 9.18 3.02 26.81
C PHE A 325 10.02 3.10 28.03
N ASP A 326 11.25 3.46 27.83
CA ASP A 326 12.23 3.39 28.89
C ASP A 326 11.78 4.29 30.07
N ARG A 327 11.20 5.46 29.78
CA ARG A 327 10.71 6.42 30.79
C ARG A 327 9.54 5.94 31.65
N TYR A 328 8.79 4.94 31.21
CA TYR A 328 7.71 4.38 32.02
C TYR A 328 8.14 3.15 32.79
N GLU A 329 9.03 2.32 32.23
CA GLU A 329 9.64 1.23 33.02
C GLU A 329 10.30 1.81 34.28
N GLU A 330 11.01 2.95 34.14
CA GLU A 330 11.56 3.69 35.27
C GLU A 330 10.49 4.14 36.28
N LYS A 331 9.30 4.56 35.82
CA LYS A 331 8.19 4.97 36.69
C LYS A 331 7.47 3.81 37.38
N LEU A 332 7.44 2.63 36.78
CA LEU A 332 6.87 1.44 37.42
C LEU A 332 7.84 0.80 38.42
N ALA A 333 9.14 1.00 38.22
CA ALA A 333 10.18 0.52 39.11
C ALA A 333 10.44 1.44 40.33
N SER A 334 9.93 2.67 40.30
CA SER A 334 9.93 3.64 41.41
C SER A 334 8.64 3.57 42.21
#